data_AF-A0A5C7LCM4-F1
#
_entry.id   AF-A0A5C7LCM4-F1
#
_cell.length_a   1.000
_cell.length_b   1.000
_cell.length_c   1.000
_cell.angle_alpha   90.00
_cell.angle_beta   90.00
_cell.angle_gamma   90.00
#
_symmetry.space_group_name_H-M   'P 1'
#
loop_
_entity.id
_entity.type
_entity.pdbx_description
1 polymer ?
#
loop_
_entity_poly.entity_id
_entity_poly.type
_entity_poly.pdbx_seq_one_letter_code
_entity_poly.pdbx_strand_id
1 'polypeptide(L)'
;MTSGLSLIFGFLAASAALLLQVFVSIFVATPLATTTSLPILAGAAAIEESAKLIFLIRLGRWSENSITFAQAALFGTGFAATEIALSLLSSPHVSDIAAIVGIHLFGTLAIYSGLRCQKRFSMGPAAGLLIAISVHVLYNSSL
;
A
#
# COMPACT_ATOMS: atom_id res chain seq x y z
N MET A 1 -14.79 17.11 7.76
CA MET A 1 -13.32 17.34 7.81
C MET A 1 -12.49 16.06 7.65
N THR A 2 -13.03 14.86 7.77
CA THR A 2 -12.25 13.60 7.79
C THR A 2 -11.88 13.03 6.41
N SER A 3 -12.54 13.46 5.32
CA SER A 3 -12.27 12.96 3.97
C SER A 3 -10.91 13.41 3.42
N GLY A 4 -10.56 14.69 3.58
CA GLY A 4 -9.24 15.21 3.15
C GLY A 4 -8.08 14.60 3.95
N LEU A 5 -8.29 14.36 5.25
CA LEU A 5 -7.34 13.63 6.10
C LEU A 5 -7.05 12.22 5.58
N SER A 6 -8.06 11.52 5.05
CA SER A 6 -7.87 10.15 4.56
C SER A 6 -6.93 10.11 3.35
N LEU A 7 -7.09 11.05 2.40
CA LEU A 7 -6.18 11.23 1.26
C LEU A 7 -4.75 11.54 1.71
N ILE A 8 -4.59 12.49 2.66
CA ILE A 8 -3.27 12.88 3.18
C ILE A 8 -2.57 11.68 3.85
N PHE A 9 -3.31 10.89 4.63
CA PHE A 9 -2.75 9.69 5.25
C PHE A 9 -2.35 8.63 4.22
N GLY A 10 -3.10 8.51 3.12
CA GLY A 10 -2.73 7.66 1.98
C GLY A 10 -1.42 8.09 1.33
N PHE A 11 -1.29 9.39 1.06
CA PHE A 11 -0.07 9.99 0.52
C PHE A 11 1.13 9.74 1.45
N LEU A 12 0.99 10.04 2.74
CA LEU A 12 2.05 9.86 3.73
C LEU A 12 2.47 8.39 3.88
N ALA A 13 1.53 7.45 3.78
CA ALA A 13 1.83 6.02 3.81
C ALA A 13 2.70 5.60 2.62
N ALA A 14 2.37 6.06 1.41
CA ALA A 14 3.19 5.81 0.23
C ALA A 14 4.58 6.42 0.36
N SER A 15 4.69 7.68 0.79
CA SER A 15 5.98 8.34 1.01
C SER A 15 6.83 7.62 2.06
N ALA A 16 6.22 7.16 3.16
CA ALA A 16 6.92 6.40 4.19
C ALA A 16 7.42 5.04 3.67
N ALA A 17 6.62 4.35 2.86
CA ALA A 17 7.01 3.10 2.22
C ALA A 17 8.21 3.33 1.28
N LEU A 18 8.13 4.33 0.39
CA LEU A 18 9.21 4.69 -0.52
C LEU A 18 10.50 5.01 0.24
N LEU A 19 10.44 5.85 1.28
CA LEU A 19 11.61 6.20 2.08
C LEU A 19 12.26 4.98 2.72
N LEU A 20 11.46 4.04 3.22
CA LEU A 20 11.98 2.79 3.78
C LEU A 20 12.61 1.90 2.71
N GLN A 21 12.00 1.79 1.53
CA GLN A 21 12.58 1.04 0.41
C GLN A 21 13.92 1.64 -0.05
N VAL A 22 14.01 2.97 -0.19
CA VAL A 22 15.26 3.68 -0.49
C VAL A 22 16.29 3.47 0.60
N PHE A 23 15.89 3.53 1.87
CA PHE A 23 16.80 3.25 2.97
C PHE A 23 17.35 1.82 2.91
N VAL A 24 16.49 0.82 2.68
CA VAL A 24 16.89 -0.59 2.55
C VAL A 24 17.84 -0.78 1.36
N SER A 25 17.59 -0.14 0.22
CA SER A 25 18.44 -0.29 -0.97
C SER A 25 19.85 0.27 -0.80
N ILE A 26 20.07 1.21 0.13
CA ILE A 26 21.42 1.68 0.48
C ILE A 26 22.26 0.58 1.13
N PHE A 27 21.64 -0.31 1.92
CA PHE A 27 22.35 -1.37 2.65
C PHE A 27 22.33 -2.72 1.94
N VAL A 28 21.36 -2.94 1.07
CA VAL A 28 21.22 -4.18 0.30
C VAL A 28 21.61 -3.89 -1.15
N ALA A 29 22.88 -4.16 -1.47
CA ALA A 29 23.36 -4.10 -2.85
C ALA A 29 22.61 -5.13 -3.69
N THR A 30 21.66 -4.66 -4.50
CA THR A 30 20.97 -5.50 -5.47
C THR A 30 21.86 -5.59 -6.72
N PRO A 31 22.30 -6.79 -7.13
CA PRO A 31 22.98 -6.95 -8.40
C PRO A 31 22.06 -6.45 -9.51
N LEU A 32 22.65 -5.88 -10.57
CA LEU A 32 21.95 -5.49 -11.79
C LEU A 32 21.46 -6.74 -12.53
N ALA A 33 20.55 -7.50 -11.92
CA ALA A 33 19.92 -8.66 -12.51
C ALA A 33 18.80 -8.18 -13.43
N THR A 34 18.74 -8.74 -14.64
CA THR A 34 17.72 -8.43 -15.65
C THR A 34 16.31 -8.88 -15.25
N THR A 35 16.16 -9.56 -14.11
CA THR A 35 14.87 -9.96 -13.53
C THR A 35 14.87 -9.68 -12.02
N THR A 36 13.85 -8.97 -11.55
CA THR A 36 13.69 -8.69 -10.12
C THR A 36 13.31 -9.98 -9.39
N SER A 37 14.14 -10.42 -8.44
CA SER A 37 13.90 -11.68 -7.73
C SER A 37 12.63 -11.62 -6.86
N LEU A 38 11.93 -12.76 -6.72
CA LEU A 38 10.73 -12.88 -5.90
C LEU A 38 10.90 -12.35 -4.46
N PRO A 39 12.03 -12.58 -3.75
CA PRO A 39 12.25 -12.00 -2.42
C PRO A 39 12.27 -10.47 -2.42
N ILE A 40 12.79 -9.83 -3.47
CA ILE A 40 12.81 -8.36 -3.59
C ILE A 40 11.39 -7.85 -3.80
N LEU A 41 10.63 -8.47 -4.71
CA LEU A 41 9.22 -8.13 -4.94
C LEU A 41 8.37 -8.29 -3.67
N ALA A 42 8.57 -9.39 -2.95
CA ALA A 42 7.90 -9.66 -1.68
C ALA A 42 8.28 -8.66 -0.60
N GLY A 43 9.56 -8.26 -0.52
CA GLY A 43 10.03 -7.25 0.41
C GLY A 43 9.40 -5.88 0.16
N ALA A 44 9.40 -5.42 -1.09
CA ALA A 44 8.80 -4.14 -1.47
C ALA A 44 7.29 -4.12 -1.18
N ALA A 45 6.55 -5.14 -1.63
CA ALA A 45 5.13 -5.28 -1.35
C ALA A 45 4.84 -5.32 0.15
N ALA A 46 5.63 -6.06 0.94
CA ALA A 46 5.47 -6.12 2.39
C ALA A 46 5.65 -4.74 3.05
N ILE A 47 6.64 -3.96 2.61
CA ILE A 47 6.86 -2.60 3.12
C ILE A 47 5.65 -1.71 2.82
N GLU A 48 5.17 -1.72 1.57
CA GLU A 48 4.05 -0.86 1.16
C GLU A 48 2.75 -1.22 1.86
N GLU A 49 2.37 -2.49 1.88
CA GLU A 49 1.14 -2.92 2.54
C GLU A 49 1.21 -2.74 4.06
N SER A 50 2.38 -2.92 4.67
CA SER A 50 2.58 -2.65 6.11
C SER A 50 2.45 -1.17 6.43
N ALA A 51 2.99 -0.28 5.57
CA ALA A 51 2.81 1.15 5.71
C ALA A 51 1.32 1.53 5.66
N LYS A 52 0.55 0.95 4.72
CA LYS A 52 -0.91 1.16 4.65
C LYS A 52 -1.61 0.74 5.94
N LEU A 53 -1.29 -0.45 6.48
CA LEU A 53 -1.85 -0.92 7.76
C LEU A 53 -1.56 0.07 8.91
N ILE A 54 -0.30 0.48 9.06
CA ILE A 54 0.10 1.40 10.13
C ILE A 54 -0.65 2.72 10.02
N PHE A 55 -0.70 3.31 8.83
CA PHE A 55 -1.34 4.60 8.63
C PHE A 55 -2.86 4.52 8.67
N LEU A 56 -3.49 3.43 8.24
CA LEU A 56 -4.92 3.20 8.46
C LEU A 56 -5.24 3.11 9.95
N ILE A 57 -4.46 2.39 10.76
CA ILE A 57 -4.65 2.36 12.22
C ILE A 57 -4.53 3.77 12.80
N ARG A 58 -3.55 4.56 12.35
CA ARG A 58 -3.36 5.94 12.79
C ARG A 58 -4.52 6.86 12.39
N LEU A 59 -5.00 6.75 11.15
CA LEU A 59 -6.19 7.47 10.67
C LEU A 59 -7.41 7.14 11.52
N GLY A 60 -7.59 5.86 11.88
CA GLY A 60 -8.70 5.41 12.73
C GLY A 60 -8.63 5.94 14.16
N ARG A 61 -7.42 6.21 14.69
CA ARG A 61 -7.25 6.86 16.00
C ARG A 61 -7.56 8.36 15.97
N TRP A 62 -7.44 8.99 14.80
CA TRP A 62 -7.69 10.42 14.60
C TRP A 62 -9.11 10.71 14.13
N SER A 63 -9.88 9.68 13.79
CA SER A 63 -11.29 9.80 13.47
C SER A 63 -12.12 9.57 14.73
N GLU A 64 -13.03 10.50 15.04
CA GLU A 64 -14.01 10.34 16.12
C GLU A 64 -14.91 9.11 15.92
N ASN A 65 -15.01 8.63 14.68
CA ASN A 65 -15.73 7.43 14.28
C ASN A 65 -14.78 6.37 13.71
N SER A 66 -15.21 5.11 13.69
CA SER A 66 -14.47 4.08 12.95
C SER A 66 -14.39 4.45 11.46
N ILE A 67 -13.23 4.21 10.84
CA ILE A 67 -12.99 4.47 9.42
C ILE A 67 -14.11 3.86 8.56
N THR A 68 -14.72 4.67 7.68
CA THR A 68 -15.73 4.23 6.73
C THR A 68 -15.09 3.66 5.47
N PHE A 69 -15.86 2.90 4.70
CA PHE A 69 -15.41 2.40 3.40
C PHE A 69 -14.92 3.53 2.47
N ALA A 70 -15.64 4.66 2.42
CA ALA A 70 -15.26 5.81 1.61
C ALA A 70 -13.92 6.44 2.05
N GLN A 71 -13.66 6.48 3.36
CA GLN A 71 -12.37 6.94 3.88
C GLN A 71 -11.24 5.98 3.54
N ALA A 72 -11.48 4.66 3.61
CA ALA A 72 -10.50 3.66 3.17
C ALA A 72 -10.23 3.78 1.66
N ALA A 73 -11.26 3.97 0.83
CA ALA A 73 -11.08 4.19 -0.61
C ALA A 73 -10.26 5.45 -0.89
N LEU A 74 -10.59 6.58 -0.23
CA LEU A 74 -9.83 7.82 -0.34
C LEU A 74 -8.38 7.69 0.12
N PHE A 75 -8.12 6.92 1.18
CA PHE A 75 -6.77 6.57 1.60
C PHE A 75 -6.02 5.83 0.48
N GLY A 76 -6.63 4.80 -0.10
CA GLY A 76 -6.01 4.04 -1.20
C GLY A 76 -5.78 4.90 -2.44
N THR A 77 -6.68 5.84 -2.74
CA THR A 77 -6.49 6.85 -3.81
C THR A 77 -5.31 7.76 -3.52
N GLY A 78 -5.14 8.23 -2.29
CA GLY A 78 -3.99 9.06 -1.89
C GLY A 78 -2.66 8.31 -2.05
N PHE A 79 -2.65 7.01 -1.72
CA PHE A 79 -1.50 6.15 -1.94
C PHE A 79 -1.20 5.98 -3.44
N ALA A 80 -2.20 5.59 -4.22
CA ALA A 80 -2.06 5.37 -5.66
C ALA A 80 -1.61 6.65 -6.40
N ALA A 81 -2.08 7.82 -5.98
CA ALA A 81 -1.68 9.10 -6.58
C ALA A 81 -0.17 9.35 -6.43
N THR A 82 0.43 8.99 -5.29
CA THR A 82 1.88 9.08 -5.08
C THR A 82 2.64 8.14 -6.00
N GLU A 83 2.20 6.88 -6.10
CA GLU A 83 2.83 5.88 -6.97
C GLU A 83 2.72 6.23 -8.45
N ILE A 84 1.57 6.75 -8.89
CA ILE A 84 1.39 7.28 -10.24
C ILE A 84 2.34 8.46 -10.47
N ALA A 85 2.45 9.39 -9.52
CA ALA A 85 3.33 10.54 -9.66
C ALA A 85 4.80 10.11 -9.80
N LEU A 86 5.24 9.09 -9.05
CA LEU A 86 6.58 8.50 -9.17
C LEU A 86 6.75 7.80 -10.52
N SER A 87 5.78 6.99 -10.92
CA SER A 87 5.77 6.26 -12.19
C SER A 87 5.85 7.21 -13.39
N LEU A 88 5.16 8.36 -13.33
CA LEU A 88 5.21 9.41 -14.37
C LEU A 88 6.61 10.01 -14.56
N LEU A 89 7.44 10.02 -13.52
CA LEU A 89 8.83 10.48 -13.63
C LEU A 89 9.73 9.47 -14.36
N SER A 90 9.33 8.20 -14.42
CA SER A 90 10.08 7.09 -15.03
C SER A 90 9.56 6.66 -16.41
N SER A 91 8.61 7.41 -17.01
CA SER A 91 8.03 7.18 -18.35
C SER A 91 7.08 5.97 -18.44
N PRO A 92 5.84 6.07 -17.94
CA PRO A 92 4.95 4.92 -17.82
C PRO A 92 3.98 4.76 -18.99
N HIS A 93 3.50 3.53 -19.19
CA HIS A 93 2.39 3.25 -20.08
C HIS A 93 1.06 3.51 -19.37
N VAL A 94 0.04 3.92 -20.12
CA VAL A 94 -1.31 4.19 -19.57
C VAL A 94 -1.93 2.95 -18.91
N SER A 95 -1.58 1.75 -19.39
CA SER A 95 -1.94 0.47 -18.77
C SER A 95 -1.49 0.36 -17.31
N ASP A 96 -0.35 0.97 -16.98
CA ASP A 96 0.29 0.83 -15.68
C ASP A 96 -0.44 1.65 -14.63
N ILE A 97 -1.04 2.80 -15.03
CA ILE A 97 -1.81 3.67 -14.15
C ILE A 97 -3.04 2.93 -13.60
N ALA A 98 -3.82 2.29 -14.48
CA ALA A 98 -5.04 1.58 -14.06
C ALA A 98 -4.69 0.42 -13.11
N ALA A 99 -3.58 -0.25 -13.37
CA ALA A 99 -3.12 -1.37 -12.58
C ALA A 99 -2.58 -0.92 -11.20
N ILE A 100 -1.80 0.18 -11.14
CA ILE A 100 -1.37 0.85 -9.90
C ILE A 100 -2.60 1.21 -9.04
N VAL A 101 -3.60 1.89 -9.63
CA VAL A 101 -4.83 2.24 -8.91
C VAL A 101 -5.52 0.99 -8.36
N GLY A 102 -5.65 -0.04 -9.21
CA GLY A 102 -6.29 -1.31 -8.86
C GLY A 102 -5.60 -1.98 -7.66
N ILE A 103 -4.28 -2.13 -7.71
CA ILE A 103 -3.55 -2.84 -6.66
C ILE A 103 -3.56 -2.09 -5.33
N HIS A 104 -3.37 -0.76 -5.34
CA HIS A 104 -3.34 -0.01 -4.08
C HIS A 104 -4.73 0.16 -3.46
N LEU A 105 -5.79 0.29 -4.27
CA LEU A 105 -7.17 0.26 -3.76
C LEU A 105 -7.50 -1.11 -3.19
N PHE A 106 -7.20 -2.20 -3.92
CA PHE A 106 -7.45 -3.55 -3.44
C PHE A 106 -6.72 -3.84 -2.11
N GLY A 107 -5.41 -3.59 -2.06
CA GLY A 107 -4.62 -3.82 -0.84
C GLY A 107 -5.15 -3.01 0.34
N THR A 108 -5.51 -1.74 0.11
CA THR A 108 -6.13 -0.89 1.14
C THR A 108 -7.44 -1.47 1.66
N LEU A 109 -8.32 -1.92 0.75
CA LEU A 109 -9.63 -2.48 1.12
C LEU A 109 -9.50 -3.85 1.81
N ALA A 110 -8.52 -4.67 1.43
CA ALA A 110 -8.22 -5.93 2.10
C ALA A 110 -7.76 -5.69 3.55
N ILE A 111 -6.81 -4.76 3.74
CA ILE A 111 -6.33 -4.36 5.06
C ILE A 111 -7.46 -3.76 5.90
N TYR A 112 -8.25 -2.85 5.32
CA TYR A 112 -9.40 -2.24 5.97
C TYR A 112 -10.40 -3.29 6.46
N SER A 113 -10.74 -4.26 5.60
CA SER A 113 -11.65 -5.36 5.95
C SER A 113 -11.08 -6.21 7.08
N GLY A 114 -9.77 -6.50 7.05
CA GLY A 114 -9.07 -7.19 8.13
C GLY A 114 -9.17 -6.46 9.47
N LEU A 115 -8.96 -5.14 9.48
CA LEU A 115 -9.12 -4.29 10.66
C LEU A 115 -10.57 -4.29 11.19
N ARG A 116 -11.58 -4.24 10.30
CA ARG A 116 -13.00 -4.29 10.68
C ARG A 116 -13.39 -5.62 11.33
N CYS A 117 -12.77 -6.72 10.89
CA CYS A 117 -13.04 -8.05 11.42
C CYS A 117 -12.32 -8.36 12.74
N GLN A 118 -11.40 -7.50 13.21
CA GLN A 118 -10.56 -7.77 14.39
C GLN A 118 -11.34 -8.21 15.64
N LYS A 119 -12.52 -7.64 15.88
CA LYS A 119 -13.36 -7.99 17.06
C LYS A 119 -13.93 -9.41 17.00
N ARG A 120 -14.14 -9.96 15.80
CA ARG A 120 -14.68 -11.31 15.58
C ARG A 120 -13.57 -12.33 15.29
N PHE A 121 -12.47 -11.85 14.73
CA PHE A 121 -11.32 -12.64 14.32
C PHE A 121 -10.05 -11.83 14.64
N SER A 122 -9.38 -12.18 15.73
CA SER A 122 -8.21 -11.43 16.25
C SER A 122 -7.07 -11.31 15.23
N MET A 123 -6.92 -12.32 14.37
CA MET A 123 -5.94 -12.36 13.28
C MET A 123 -6.39 -11.62 12.01
N GLY A 124 -7.55 -10.97 12.02
CA GLY A 124 -8.11 -10.23 10.87
C GLY A 124 -7.14 -9.25 10.22
N PRO A 125 -6.45 -8.38 10.99
CA PRO A 125 -5.46 -7.45 10.43
C PRO A 125 -4.30 -8.18 9.73
N ALA A 126 -3.78 -9.25 10.33
CA ALA A 126 -2.70 -10.04 9.75
C ALA A 126 -3.14 -10.76 8.47
N ALA A 127 -4.35 -11.32 8.46
CA ALA A 127 -4.92 -11.95 7.27
C ALA A 127 -5.14 -10.95 6.13
N GLY A 128 -5.69 -9.77 6.43
CA GLY A 128 -5.87 -8.69 5.44
C GLY A 128 -4.54 -8.21 4.85
N LEU A 129 -3.51 -8.06 5.71
CA LEU A 129 -2.16 -7.72 5.28
C LEU A 129 -1.55 -8.81 4.39
N LEU A 130 -1.64 -10.08 4.77
CA LEU A 130 -1.09 -11.19 3.98
C LEU A 130 -1.78 -11.31 2.61
N ILE A 131 -3.09 -11.11 2.53
CA ILE A 131 -3.82 -11.08 1.26
C ILE A 131 -3.33 -9.92 0.39
N ALA A 132 -3.22 -8.72 0.96
CA ALA A 132 -2.74 -7.55 0.25
C ALA A 132 -1.32 -7.77 -0.30
N ILE A 133 -0.40 -8.28 0.53
CA ILE A 133 0.98 -8.59 0.12
C ILE A 133 0.98 -9.63 -0.99
N SER A 134 0.22 -10.73 -0.85
CA SER A 134 0.21 -11.82 -1.83
C SER A 134 -0.26 -11.34 -3.20
N VAL A 135 -1.35 -10.58 -3.24
CA VAL A 135 -1.88 -10.04 -4.51
C VAL A 135 -0.93 -9.00 -5.11
N HIS A 136 -0.28 -8.19 -4.29
CA HIS A 136 0.71 -7.22 -4.75
C HIS A 136 1.95 -7.92 -5.34
N VAL A 137 2.46 -8.95 -4.69
CA VAL A 137 3.57 -9.75 -5.24
C VAL A 137 3.19 -10.41 -6.55
N LEU A 138 1.99 -11.01 -6.64
CA LEU A 138 1.49 -11.60 -7.87
C LEU A 138 1.42 -10.56 -8.99
N TYR A 139 0.90 -9.38 -8.71
CA TYR A 139 0.85 -8.27 -9.64
C TYR A 139 2.26 -7.87 -10.13
N ASN A 140 3.18 -7.60 -9.21
CA ASN A 140 4.55 -7.18 -9.56
C ASN A 140 5.32 -8.27 -10.29
N SER A 141 4.97 -9.55 -10.10
CA SER A 141 5.57 -10.67 -10.84
C SER A 141 5.01 -10.87 -12.25
N SER A 142 3.91 -10.20 -12.58
CA SER A 142 3.23 -10.29 -13.88
C SER A 142 3.55 -9.12 -14.83
N LEU A 143 4.26 -8.10 -14.33
CA LEU A 143 4.83 -6.99 -15.09
C LEU A 143 6.20 -7.37 -15.66
#